data_AF-A0A3Z8GXR6-F1
#
_entry.id   AF-A0A3Z8GXR6-F1
#
_cell.length_a   1.000
_cell.length_b   1.000
_cell.length_c   1.000
_cell.angle_alpha   90.00
_cell.angle_beta   90.00
_cell.angle_gamma   90.00
#
_symmetry.space_group_name_H-M   'P 1'
#
loop_
_entity.id
_entity.type
_entity.pdbx_description
1 polymer ?
#
loop_
_entity_poly.entity_id
_entity_poly.type
_entity_poly.pdbx_seq_one_letter_code
_entity_poly.pdbx_strand_id
1 'polypeptide(L)'
;MFKKLLSVVALGALLSSSAFAEDILAKVSNGAISDNSAGVKVLSLDEMKEVKGGVYFYRDSSYDFTAGLRSYAYVATENGTEKGSHLTAQKMGIDSTKIILAKYRYVNNRKEHYLQSYDKSSGRLNDIWAWHGSYALQVLNDFKKRY
;
A
#
# COMPACT_ATOMS: atom_id res chain seq x y z
N MET A 1 35.13 -42.08 -8.18
CA MET A 1 34.70 -41.77 -6.80
C MET A 1 34.99 -40.32 -6.41
N PHE A 2 36.13 -39.73 -6.80
CA PHE A 2 36.47 -38.31 -6.58
C PHE A 2 35.40 -37.29 -7.00
N LYS A 3 34.72 -37.50 -8.15
CA LYS A 3 33.65 -36.58 -8.63
C LYS A 3 32.43 -36.51 -7.69
N LYS A 4 32.12 -37.59 -6.96
CA LYS A 4 31.00 -37.64 -5.99
C LYS A 4 31.37 -37.03 -4.64
N LEU A 5 32.65 -37.08 -4.28
CA LEU A 5 33.18 -36.41 -3.09
C LEU A 5 33.23 -34.89 -3.28
N LEU A 6 33.61 -34.42 -4.48
CA LEU A 6 33.63 -32.99 -4.80
C LEU A 6 32.23 -32.35 -4.72
N SER A 7 31.17 -33.06 -5.14
CA SER A 7 29.80 -32.53 -5.09
C SER A 7 29.26 -32.40 -3.67
N VAL A 8 29.62 -33.32 -2.76
CA VAL A 8 29.21 -33.28 -1.35
C VAL A 8 29.97 -32.20 -0.60
N VAL A 9 31.27 -32.03 -0.89
CA VAL A 9 32.09 -30.95 -0.29
C VAL A 9 31.66 -29.58 -0.80
N ALA A 10 31.32 -29.45 -2.09
CA ALA A 10 30.79 -28.20 -2.65
C ALA A 10 29.41 -27.84 -2.06
N LEU A 11 28.52 -28.82 -1.85
CA LEU A 11 27.26 -28.60 -1.13
C LEU A 11 27.51 -28.20 0.33
N GLY A 12 28.45 -28.85 1.02
CA GLY A 12 28.84 -28.50 2.37
C GLY A 12 29.39 -27.08 2.48
N ALA A 13 30.22 -26.66 1.52
CA ALA A 13 30.78 -25.30 1.42
C ALA A 13 29.71 -24.23 1.13
N LEU A 14 28.73 -24.54 0.27
CA LEU A 14 27.58 -23.67 -0.01
C LEU A 14 26.67 -23.52 1.23
N LEU A 15 26.41 -24.61 1.97
CA LEU A 15 25.60 -24.58 3.20
C LEU A 15 26.31 -23.89 4.37
N SER A 16 27.65 -23.87 4.40
CA SER A 16 28.42 -23.10 5.39
C SER A 16 28.46 -21.58 5.13
N SER A 17 27.91 -21.12 4.01
CA SER A 17 27.73 -19.68 3.77
C SER A 17 26.39 -19.25 4.37
N SER A 18 26.45 -18.69 5.57
CA SER A 18 25.28 -18.35 6.42
C SER A 18 24.19 -17.55 5.69
N ALA A 19 24.57 -16.67 4.77
CA ALA A 19 23.64 -15.84 4.00
C ALA A 19 22.82 -16.61 2.93
N PHE A 20 23.33 -17.73 2.41
CA PHE A 20 22.60 -18.55 1.43
C PHE A 20 21.83 -19.70 2.07
N ALA A 21 22.27 -20.16 3.24
CA ALA A 21 21.56 -21.18 4.00
C ALA A 21 20.16 -20.70 4.42
N GLU A 22 20.01 -19.45 4.84
CA GLU A 22 18.71 -18.88 5.26
C GLU A 22 17.69 -18.81 4.10
N ASP A 23 18.07 -18.31 2.91
CA ASP A 23 17.14 -18.22 1.76
C ASP A 23 16.74 -19.61 1.23
N ILE A 24 17.68 -20.57 1.23
CA ILE A 24 17.40 -21.95 0.81
C ILE A 24 16.53 -22.68 1.85
N LEU A 25 16.82 -22.51 3.15
CA LEU A 25 15.99 -23.09 4.22
C LEU A 25 14.58 -22.47 4.24
N ALA A 26 14.45 -21.17 3.99
CA ALA A 26 13.16 -20.51 3.84
C ALA A 26 12.37 -21.06 2.65
N LYS A 27 13.02 -21.27 1.48
CA LYS A 27 12.38 -21.88 0.30
C LYS A 27 12.01 -23.34 0.48
N VAL A 28 12.86 -24.14 1.12
CA VAL A 28 12.61 -25.58 1.36
C VAL A 28 11.52 -25.78 2.43
N SER A 29 11.42 -24.88 3.41
CA SER A 29 10.41 -24.95 4.48
C SER A 29 9.09 -24.24 4.16
N ASN A 30 8.91 -23.70 2.94
CA ASN A 30 7.78 -22.83 2.59
C ASN A 30 7.60 -21.67 3.60
N GLY A 31 8.70 -21.15 4.15
CA GLY A 31 8.67 -20.08 5.14
C GLY A 31 8.48 -20.54 6.60
N ALA A 32 8.16 -21.81 6.88
CA ALA A 32 7.86 -22.27 8.25
C ALA A 32 9.01 -22.06 9.26
N ILE A 33 10.27 -22.11 8.79
CA ILE A 33 11.45 -21.81 9.63
C ILE A 33 11.68 -20.29 9.75
N SER A 34 11.39 -19.53 8.69
CA SER A 34 11.50 -18.06 8.65
C SER A 34 10.46 -17.38 9.54
N ASP A 35 9.23 -17.90 9.54
CA ASP A 35 8.10 -17.35 10.29
C ASP A 35 8.30 -17.46 11.82
N ASN A 36 9.18 -18.35 12.27
CA ASN A 36 9.56 -18.54 13.68
C ASN A 36 10.98 -18.02 14.00
N SER A 37 11.59 -17.24 13.10
CA SER A 37 12.91 -16.65 13.34
C SER A 37 12.86 -15.65 14.50
N ALA A 38 13.95 -15.53 15.25
CA ALA A 38 14.07 -14.58 16.35
C ALA A 38 13.86 -13.15 15.83
N GLY A 39 12.76 -12.52 16.23
CA GLY A 39 12.38 -11.16 15.81
C GLY A 39 11.23 -11.08 14.81
N VAL A 40 10.75 -12.21 14.26
CA VAL A 40 9.55 -12.27 13.42
C VAL A 40 8.37 -12.71 14.28
N LYS A 41 7.33 -11.87 14.38
CA LYS A 41 6.10 -12.20 15.09
C LYS A 41 5.03 -12.64 14.09
N VAL A 42 4.63 -13.90 14.16
CA VAL A 42 3.39 -14.35 13.53
C VAL A 42 2.22 -13.75 14.31
N LEU A 43 1.40 -12.97 13.62
CA LEU A 43 0.20 -12.37 14.22
C LEU A 43 -0.87 -13.45 14.39
N SER A 44 -1.53 -13.47 15.54
CA SER A 44 -2.76 -14.23 15.75
C SER A 44 -3.90 -13.65 14.91
N LEU A 45 -4.99 -14.41 14.73
CA LEU A 45 -6.15 -13.97 13.96
C LEU A 45 -6.74 -12.65 14.48
N ASP A 46 -6.68 -12.40 15.79
CA ASP A 46 -7.16 -11.17 16.38
C ASP A 46 -6.18 -10.01 16.15
N GLU A 47 -4.88 -10.26 16.27
CA GLU A 47 -3.85 -9.26 15.93
C GLU A 47 -3.85 -8.89 14.44
N MET A 48 -4.15 -9.84 13.55
CA MET A 48 -4.33 -9.57 12.11
C MET A 48 -5.51 -8.63 11.85
N LYS A 49 -6.60 -8.71 12.63
CA LYS A 49 -7.73 -7.76 12.54
C LYS A 49 -7.35 -6.37 13.03
N GLU A 50 -6.39 -6.30 13.96
CA GLU A 50 -5.84 -5.05 14.49
C GLU A 50 -4.78 -4.43 13.58
N VAL A 51 -4.30 -5.13 12.54
CA VAL A 51 -3.45 -4.52 11.51
C VAL A 51 -4.29 -3.51 10.72
N LYS A 52 -4.26 -2.26 11.19
CA LYS A 52 -4.84 -1.07 10.55
C LYS A 52 -3.98 -0.66 9.34
N GLY A 53 -3.81 -1.55 8.38
CA GLY A 53 -3.00 -1.31 7.18
C GLY A 53 -3.77 -0.59 6.07
N GLY A 54 -3.11 0.37 5.42
CA GLY A 54 -3.63 1.08 4.25
C GLY A 54 -4.43 2.35 4.57
N VAL A 55 -4.73 3.13 3.53
CA VAL A 55 -5.42 4.42 3.69
C VAL A 55 -6.91 4.22 3.91
N TYR A 56 -7.53 4.97 4.80
CA TYR A 56 -8.98 4.96 5.03
C TYR A 56 -9.68 5.91 4.07
N PHE A 57 -10.89 5.56 3.66
CA PHE A 57 -11.70 6.39 2.76
C PHE A 57 -13.09 6.52 3.33
N TYR A 58 -13.52 7.75 3.61
CA TYR A 58 -14.92 8.03 3.96
C TYR A 58 -15.58 8.81 2.83
N ARG A 59 -16.82 8.45 2.54
CA ARG A 59 -17.62 9.06 1.49
C ARG A 59 -18.03 10.47 1.91
N ASP A 60 -17.81 11.46 1.04
CA ASP A 60 -18.28 12.82 1.28
C ASP A 60 -18.85 13.42 -0.02
N SER A 61 -20.17 13.54 -0.09
CA SER A 61 -20.88 14.02 -1.28
C SER A 61 -20.71 15.51 -1.53
N SER A 62 -20.22 16.28 -0.57
CA SER A 62 -19.93 17.71 -0.78
C SER A 62 -18.83 17.94 -1.81
N TYR A 63 -17.97 16.93 -2.04
CA TYR A 63 -16.86 16.99 -2.99
C TYR A 63 -17.14 16.28 -4.32
N ASP A 64 -18.36 15.80 -4.55
CA ASP A 64 -18.77 15.24 -5.84
C ASP A 64 -18.70 16.28 -6.94
N PHE A 65 -18.44 15.83 -8.16
CA PHE A 65 -18.67 16.64 -9.34
C PHE A 65 -19.98 16.23 -9.98
N THR A 66 -20.90 17.18 -10.18
CA THR A 66 -22.26 16.93 -10.73
C THR A 66 -22.54 17.67 -12.03
N ALA A 67 -21.71 18.65 -12.41
CA ALA A 67 -21.94 19.52 -13.58
C ALA A 67 -21.47 18.92 -14.91
N GLY A 68 -20.98 17.68 -14.93
CA GLY A 68 -20.52 16.98 -16.13
C GLY A 68 -20.45 15.48 -15.90
N LEU A 69 -19.33 14.84 -16.24
CA LEU A 69 -19.12 13.42 -15.91
C LEU A 69 -19.15 13.23 -14.39
N ARG A 70 -20.27 12.70 -13.89
CA ARG A 70 -20.51 12.60 -12.45
C ARG A 70 -19.39 11.79 -11.79
N SER A 71 -18.80 12.36 -10.75
CA SER A 71 -17.79 11.69 -9.95
C SER A 71 -18.17 11.66 -8.47
N TYR A 72 -17.75 10.59 -7.81
CA TYR A 72 -18.04 10.31 -6.41
C TYR A 72 -16.77 10.45 -5.61
N ALA A 73 -16.81 11.29 -4.57
CA ALA A 73 -15.64 11.66 -3.80
C ALA A 73 -15.56 10.97 -2.44
N TYR A 74 -14.35 10.57 -2.09
CA TYR A 74 -14.00 10.02 -0.78
C TYR A 74 -12.78 10.76 -0.26
N VAL A 75 -12.80 11.15 1.00
CA VAL A 75 -11.61 11.74 1.62
C VAL A 75 -10.68 10.62 2.05
N ALA A 76 -9.44 10.69 1.58
CA ALA A 76 -8.37 9.78 1.96
C ALA A 76 -7.76 10.24 3.28
N THR A 77 -7.68 9.35 4.25
CA THR A 77 -7.21 9.66 5.61
C THR A 77 -6.39 8.53 6.23
N GLU A 78 -5.32 8.90 6.90
CA GLU A 78 -4.58 8.03 7.81
C GLU A 78 -5.40 7.74 9.07
N ASN A 79 -5.54 6.48 9.44
CA ASN A 79 -6.28 6.03 10.63
C ASN A 79 -7.77 6.47 10.70
N GLY A 80 -8.36 7.00 9.62
CA GLY A 80 -9.77 7.38 9.60
C GLY A 80 -10.12 8.62 10.41
N THR A 81 -9.16 9.52 10.65
CA THR A 81 -9.36 10.74 11.47
C THR A 81 -9.24 12.01 10.64
N GLU A 82 -9.73 13.15 11.15
CA GLU A 82 -9.54 14.45 10.50
C GLU A 82 -8.06 14.80 10.38
N LYS A 83 -7.29 14.70 11.48
CA LYS A 83 -5.83 14.84 11.49
C LYS A 83 -5.16 13.91 10.46
N GLY A 84 -5.72 12.72 10.29
CA GLY A 84 -5.30 11.73 9.31
C GLY A 84 -5.41 12.19 7.87
N SER A 85 -6.42 12.99 7.52
CA SER A 85 -6.57 13.53 6.16
C SER A 85 -5.46 14.51 5.79
N HIS A 86 -5.03 15.32 6.75
CA HIS A 86 -3.90 16.23 6.61
C HIS A 86 -2.57 15.49 6.54
N LEU A 87 -2.42 14.39 7.31
CA LEU A 87 -1.26 13.52 7.24
C LEU A 87 -1.13 12.81 5.89
N THR A 88 -2.25 12.36 5.30
CA THR A 88 -2.27 11.79 3.95
C THR A 88 -1.74 12.79 2.92
N ALA A 89 -2.15 14.07 3.00
CA ALA A 89 -1.62 15.11 2.13
C ALA A 89 -0.11 15.32 2.32
N GLN A 90 0.34 15.43 3.58
CA GLN A 90 1.76 15.59 3.91
C GLN A 90 2.61 14.42 3.39
N LYS A 91 2.14 13.17 3.53
CA LYS A 91 2.83 11.97 2.99
C LYS A 91 2.93 11.97 1.46
N MET A 92 2.04 12.68 0.77
CA MET A 92 2.13 12.91 -0.68
C MET A 92 3.04 14.09 -1.05
N GLY A 93 3.68 14.76 -0.08
CA GLY A 93 4.44 15.99 -0.31
C GLY A 93 3.54 17.20 -0.63
N ILE A 94 2.25 17.11 -0.29
CA ILE A 94 1.27 18.18 -0.50
C ILE A 94 1.11 18.94 0.82
N ASP A 95 0.91 20.25 0.73
CA ASP A 95 0.68 21.11 1.87
C ASP A 95 -0.41 20.55 2.80
N SER A 96 -0.10 20.45 4.10
CA SER A 96 -0.99 19.82 5.10
C SER A 96 -2.31 20.55 5.33
N THR A 97 -2.47 21.80 4.86
CA THR A 97 -3.77 22.50 4.89
C THR A 97 -4.77 21.94 3.88
N LYS A 98 -4.28 21.18 2.89
CA LYS A 98 -5.11 20.51 1.89
C LYS A 98 -5.49 19.10 2.35
N ILE A 99 -6.54 18.59 1.75
CA ILE A 99 -6.94 17.18 1.90
C ILE A 99 -6.83 16.45 0.57
N ILE A 100 -6.73 15.14 0.63
CA ILE A 100 -6.70 14.28 -0.56
C ILE A 100 -8.06 13.66 -0.79
N LEU A 101 -8.59 13.85 -1.99
CA LEU A 101 -9.82 13.27 -2.46
C LEU A 101 -9.50 12.14 -3.42
N ALA A 102 -9.92 10.93 -3.07
CA ALA A 102 -9.99 9.81 -3.98
C ALA A 102 -11.35 9.79 -4.65
N LYS A 103 -11.36 9.79 -5.98
CA LYS A 103 -12.58 9.91 -6.78
C LYS A 103 -12.67 8.80 -7.79
N TYR A 104 -13.89 8.39 -8.10
CA TYR A 104 -14.18 7.61 -9.30
C TYR A 104 -15.31 8.24 -10.11
N ARG A 105 -15.27 8.03 -11.42
CA ARG A 105 -16.33 8.40 -12.38
C ARG A 105 -16.55 7.25 -13.35
N TYR A 106 -17.70 7.23 -14.02
CA TYR A 106 -17.96 6.28 -15.09
C TYR A 106 -17.65 6.93 -16.44
N VAL A 107 -16.72 6.32 -17.18
CA VAL A 107 -16.38 6.69 -18.56
C VAL A 107 -16.52 5.45 -19.42
N ASN A 108 -17.39 5.49 -20.43
CA ASN A 108 -17.67 4.36 -21.32
C ASN A 108 -17.98 3.05 -20.55
N ASN A 109 -18.87 3.12 -19.56
CA ASN A 109 -19.23 2.02 -18.65
C ASN A 109 -18.07 1.42 -17.82
N ARG A 110 -16.93 2.10 -17.73
CA ARG A 110 -15.81 1.70 -16.88
C ARG A 110 -15.58 2.73 -15.78
N LYS A 111 -15.25 2.26 -14.58
CA LYS A 111 -14.80 3.15 -13.50
C LYS A 111 -13.40 3.64 -13.81
N GLU A 112 -13.24 4.95 -13.81
CA GLU A 112 -11.95 5.61 -13.84
C GLU A 112 -11.71 6.22 -12.46
N HIS A 113 -10.60 5.85 -11.83
CA HIS A 113 -10.21 6.32 -10.51
C HIS A 113 -9.05 7.29 -10.60
N TYR A 114 -9.13 8.34 -9.82
CA TYR A 114 -8.15 9.41 -9.83
C TYR A 114 -8.08 10.09 -8.46
N LEU A 115 -7.00 10.83 -8.23
CA LEU A 115 -6.77 11.57 -6.99
C LEU A 115 -6.74 13.06 -7.28
N GLN A 116 -7.28 13.86 -6.36
CA GLN A 116 -7.19 15.31 -6.37
C GLN A 116 -6.82 15.81 -4.98
N SER A 117 -6.07 16.90 -4.91
CA SER A 117 -5.97 17.70 -3.69
C SER A 117 -7.09 18.73 -3.68
N TYR A 118 -7.64 18.99 -2.50
CA TYR A 118 -8.62 20.04 -2.28
C TYR A 118 -8.11 21.02 -1.24
N ASP A 119 -8.10 22.30 -1.62
CA ASP A 119 -7.82 23.40 -0.72
C ASP A 119 -9.16 23.93 -0.17
N LYS A 120 -9.39 23.72 1.14
CA LYS A 120 -10.63 24.15 1.82
C LYS A 120 -10.78 25.67 1.84
N SER A 121 -9.67 26.42 1.86
CA SER A 121 -9.69 27.88 1.96
C SER A 121 -10.07 28.52 0.62
N SER A 122 -9.55 27.98 -0.50
CA SER A 122 -9.79 28.53 -1.83
C SER A 122 -10.85 27.79 -2.64
N GLY A 123 -11.29 26.61 -2.20
CA GLY A 123 -12.21 25.74 -2.94
C GLY A 123 -11.59 25.10 -4.19
N ARG A 124 -10.27 25.19 -4.37
CA ARG A 124 -9.58 24.73 -5.59
C ARG A 124 -9.26 23.24 -5.53
N LEU A 125 -9.44 22.58 -6.66
CA LEU A 125 -9.03 21.20 -6.90
C LEU A 125 -7.79 21.17 -7.79
N ASN A 126 -6.84 20.30 -7.48
CA ASN A 126 -5.70 20.03 -8.35
C ASN A 126 -5.50 18.52 -8.50
N ASP A 127 -5.35 18.06 -9.73
CA ASP A 127 -5.12 16.65 -10.03
C ASP A 127 -3.77 16.18 -9.47
N ILE A 128 -3.75 14.96 -8.96
CA ILE A 128 -2.54 14.32 -8.43
C ILE A 128 -2.17 13.17 -9.35
N TRP A 129 -0.98 13.27 -9.94
CA TRP A 129 -0.40 12.20 -10.73
C TRP A 129 0.19 11.14 -9.82
N ALA A 130 -0.13 9.88 -10.10
CA ALA A 130 0.42 8.73 -9.39
C ALA A 130 1.47 8.03 -10.26
N TRP A 131 2.71 7.96 -9.78
CA TRP A 131 3.83 7.28 -10.46
C TRP A 131 4.35 6.11 -9.63
N HIS A 132 5.12 5.23 -10.26
CA HIS A 132 5.66 4.04 -9.60
C HIS A 132 6.48 4.41 -8.35
N GLY A 133 6.19 3.74 -7.23
CA GLY A 133 6.84 4.00 -5.94
C GLY A 133 6.30 5.21 -5.18
N SER A 134 5.37 5.99 -5.72
CA SER A 134 4.79 7.13 -4.99
C SER A 134 3.73 6.68 -3.97
N TYR A 135 3.64 7.41 -2.87
CA TYR A 135 2.56 7.21 -1.90
C TYR A 135 1.19 7.47 -2.52
N ALA A 136 1.08 8.41 -3.48
CA ALA A 136 -0.15 8.63 -4.25
C ALA A 136 -0.60 7.38 -5.03
N LEU A 137 0.33 6.60 -5.60
CA LEU A 137 -0.01 5.34 -6.26
C LEU A 137 -0.52 4.28 -5.28
N GLN A 138 0.06 4.22 -4.08
CA GLN A 138 -0.45 3.35 -3.01
C GLN A 138 -1.90 3.71 -2.66
N VAL A 139 -2.18 4.99 -2.40
CA VAL A 139 -3.53 5.46 -2.07
C VAL A 139 -4.52 5.17 -3.19
N LEU A 140 -4.13 5.42 -4.45
CA LEU A 140 -4.98 5.14 -5.61
C LEU A 140 -5.29 3.64 -5.73
N ASN A 141 -4.30 2.77 -5.51
CA ASN A 141 -4.49 1.33 -5.57
C ASN A 141 -5.36 0.80 -4.43
N ASP A 142 -5.18 1.33 -3.22
CA ASP A 142 -6.02 1.00 -2.07
C ASP A 142 -7.47 1.43 -2.31
N PHE A 143 -7.68 2.58 -2.95
CA PHE A 143 -9.00 3.06 -3.33
C PHE A 143 -9.66 2.16 -4.39
N LYS A 144 -8.94 1.84 -5.47
CA LYS A 144 -9.40 0.95 -6.56
C LYS A 144 -9.80 -0.46 -6.10
N LYS A 145 -9.16 -0.98 -5.05
CA LYS A 145 -9.51 -2.29 -4.48
C LYS A 145 -10.86 -2.29 -3.77
N ARG A 146 -11.30 -1.13 -3.27
CA ARG A 146 -12.52 -0.99 -2.46
C ARG A 146 -13.72 -0.47 -3.23
N TYR A 147 -13.49 0.36 -4.25
CA TYR A 147 -14.53 1.06 -5.01
C TYR A 147 -14.25 0.97 -6.49
#